data_AF-M1BW77-F1
#
_entry.id   AF-M1BW77-F1
#
_cell.length_a   1.000
_cell.length_b   1.000
_cell.length_c   1.000
_cell.angle_alpha   90.00
_cell.angle_beta   90.00
_cell.angle_gamma   90.00
#
_symmetry.space_group_name_H-M   'P 1'
#
loop_
_entity.id
_entity.type
_entity.pdbx_description
1 polymer ?
#
loop_
_entity_poly.entity_id
_entity_poly.type
_entity_poly.pdbx_seq_one_letter_code
_entity_poly.pdbx_strand_id
1 'polypeptide(L)'
;MCPKCKGGRSMGKCLSFHMSSKRNSALWRCFNIECGWAGQIPHNSTASDGVHQLGRMNFPRILTEESLKLEPLGDMLTAYFSKRMISKDTLKRNHVMQMAGDQIIIAFTYRRNGMLIGCKYRTLEKRFWQEKGADKVLYGLDDVREADEIIIKVK
;
A
#
# COMPACT_ATOMS: atom_id res chain seq x y z
N MET A 1 -13.33 21.04 16.38
CA MET A 1 -14.42 21.44 17.31
C MET A 1 -15.73 21.27 16.54
N CYS A 2 -16.84 20.86 17.17
CA CYS A 2 -18.10 20.62 16.45
C CYS A 2 -18.77 21.96 16.07
N PRO A 3 -19.15 22.21 14.81
CA PRO A 3 -19.78 23.47 14.41
C PRO A 3 -21.20 23.64 14.97
N LYS A 4 -21.92 22.53 15.26
CA LYS A 4 -23.29 22.57 15.79
C LYS A 4 -23.36 22.93 17.29
N CYS A 5 -22.52 22.30 18.12
CA CYS A 5 -22.53 22.52 19.57
C CYS A 5 -21.32 23.29 20.12
N LYS A 6 -20.37 23.68 19.25
CA LYS A 6 -19.14 24.42 19.59
C LYS A 6 -18.28 23.77 20.68
N GLY A 7 -18.38 22.46 20.88
CA GLY A 7 -17.65 21.75 21.94
C GLY A 7 -18.47 21.44 23.20
N GLY A 8 -19.73 21.88 23.27
CA GLY A 8 -20.58 21.73 24.44
C GLY A 8 -20.05 22.49 25.66
N ARG A 9 -20.51 22.13 26.87
CA ARG A 9 -20.09 22.79 28.12
C ARG A 9 -18.58 22.70 28.39
N SER A 10 -17.93 21.63 27.90
CA SER A 10 -16.48 21.41 28.06
C SER A 10 -15.63 22.08 26.99
N MET A 11 -16.25 22.71 25.97
CA MET A 11 -15.56 23.31 24.80
C MET A 11 -14.53 22.37 24.14
N GLY A 12 -14.73 21.05 24.30
CA GLY A 12 -13.76 20.03 23.97
C GLY A 12 -13.76 19.61 22.49
N LYS A 13 -12.73 18.85 22.10
CA LYS A 13 -12.67 18.16 20.80
C LYS A 13 -13.67 17.00 20.78
N CYS A 14 -14.92 17.29 20.41
CA CYS A 14 -16.01 16.32 20.38
C CYS A 14 -16.43 15.87 18.97
N LEU A 15 -15.87 16.46 17.90
CA LEU A 15 -16.20 16.10 16.51
C LEU A 15 -15.11 15.21 15.93
N SER A 16 -15.50 14.03 15.43
CA SER A 16 -14.72 13.28 14.46
C SER A 16 -15.28 13.53 13.07
N PHE A 17 -14.39 13.88 12.15
CA PHE A 17 -14.69 14.16 10.77
C PHE A 17 -13.67 13.38 9.94
N HIS A 18 -14.18 12.55 9.03
CA HIS A 18 -13.38 11.73 8.14
C HIS A 18 -13.82 12.00 6.72
N MET A 19 -12.91 12.52 5.91
CA MET A 19 -13.17 12.80 4.51
C MET A 19 -12.29 11.90 3.66
N SER A 20 -12.93 11.11 2.81
CA SER A 20 -12.30 10.26 1.82
C SER A 20 -12.48 10.88 0.45
N SER A 21 -11.49 11.67 0.03
CA SER A 21 -11.41 12.26 -1.31
C SER A 21 -11.42 11.19 -2.42
N LYS A 22 -10.88 9.98 -2.16
CA LYS A 22 -10.90 8.85 -3.10
C LYS A 22 -12.30 8.37 -3.49
N ARG A 23 -13.26 8.49 -2.57
CA ARG A 23 -14.66 8.12 -2.77
C ARG A 23 -15.55 9.37 -2.86
N ASN A 24 -14.98 10.55 -3.10
CA ASN A 24 -15.68 11.83 -3.04
C ASN A 24 -16.72 11.87 -1.90
N SER A 25 -16.30 11.40 -0.73
CA SER A 25 -17.19 11.08 0.38
C SER A 25 -16.67 11.69 1.65
N ALA A 26 -17.57 12.17 2.48
CA ALA A 26 -17.24 12.61 3.84
C ALA A 26 -18.18 11.91 4.81
N LEU A 27 -17.71 11.65 6.02
CA LEU A 27 -18.50 11.14 7.13
C LEU A 27 -18.08 11.85 8.41
N TRP A 28 -19.03 12.20 9.25
CA TRP A 28 -18.76 12.90 10.49
C TRP A 28 -19.71 12.48 11.60
N ARG A 29 -19.22 12.61 12.84
CA ARG A 29 -19.98 12.35 14.05
C ARG A 29 -19.43 13.16 15.21
N CYS A 30 -20.32 13.84 15.91
CA CYS A 30 -20.05 14.44 17.20
C CYS A 30 -20.32 13.41 18.31
N PHE A 31 -19.31 13.14 19.14
CA PHE A 31 -19.37 12.21 20.26
C PHE A 31 -19.90 12.84 21.56
N ASN A 32 -20.29 14.11 21.53
CA ASN A 32 -21.03 14.68 22.64
C ASN A 32 -22.47 14.11 22.62
N ILE A 33 -22.84 13.40 23.69
CA ILE A 33 -24.11 12.69 23.85
C ILE A 33 -25.32 13.60 23.63
N GLU A 34 -25.26 14.86 24.08
CA GLU A 34 -26.35 15.83 23.92
C GLU A 34 -26.44 16.41 22.48
N CYS A 35 -25.36 16.32 21.69
CA CYS A 35 -25.32 16.88 20.35
C CYS A 35 -25.63 15.86 19.26
N GLY A 36 -24.95 14.70 19.30
CA GLY A 36 -25.16 13.57 18.38
C GLY A 36 -25.01 13.84 16.88
N TRP A 37 -24.58 15.05 16.48
CA TRP A 37 -24.59 15.49 15.09
C TRP A 37 -23.73 14.61 14.19
N ALA A 38 -24.33 13.98 13.18
CA ALA A 38 -23.65 13.08 12.27
C ALA A 38 -24.20 13.21 10.84
N GLY A 39 -23.42 12.78 9.86
CA GLY A 39 -23.83 12.78 8.46
C GLY A 39 -22.78 12.17 7.56
N GLN A 40 -23.15 11.94 6.30
CA GLN A 40 -22.25 11.47 5.27
C GLN A 40 -22.61 12.03 3.88
N ILE A 41 -21.62 12.18 3.01
CA ILE A 41 -21.77 12.42 1.57
C ILE A 41 -21.22 11.16 0.88
N PRO A 42 -22.02 10.40 0.11
CA PRO A 42 -21.57 9.22 -0.63
C PRO A 42 -20.99 9.58 -2.03
N HIS A 43 -20.20 8.67 -2.61
CA HIS A 43 -19.62 8.81 -3.95
C HIS A 43 -20.73 8.85 -5.02
N ASN A 44 -20.90 9.97 -5.73
CA ASN A 44 -21.64 10.00 -6.99
C ASN A 44 -20.84 10.76 -8.05
N SER A 45 -20.63 10.08 -9.18
CA SER A 45 -20.05 10.60 -10.41
C SER A 45 -21.00 11.62 -11.01
N THR A 46 -20.66 12.92 -10.96
CA THR A 46 -20.95 13.93 -12.00
C THR A 46 -20.55 15.34 -11.57
N ALA A 47 -19.74 15.96 -12.43
CA ALA A 47 -19.71 17.37 -12.83
C ALA A 47 -19.21 18.49 -11.87
N SER A 48 -18.14 19.12 -12.38
CA SER A 48 -17.87 20.56 -12.52
C SER A 48 -17.39 21.43 -11.35
N ASP A 49 -16.31 22.14 -11.69
CA ASP A 49 -15.87 23.47 -11.30
C ASP A 49 -15.00 23.69 -10.05
N GLY A 50 -13.88 24.38 -10.29
CA GLY A 50 -13.35 25.34 -9.34
C GLY A 50 -11.97 25.02 -8.77
N VAL A 51 -10.95 25.47 -9.48
CA VAL A 51 -9.55 25.65 -9.08
C VAL A 51 -9.39 26.13 -7.63
N HIS A 52 -8.48 25.48 -6.87
CA HIS A 52 -7.43 26.07 -6.00
C HIS A 52 -7.11 25.16 -4.80
N GLN A 53 -5.97 24.46 -4.85
CA GLN A 53 -4.85 24.57 -3.90
C GLN A 53 -3.94 23.34 -3.99
N LEU A 54 -2.73 23.58 -4.49
CA LEU A 54 -1.59 22.68 -4.39
C LEU A 54 -1.19 22.49 -2.91
N GLY A 55 -1.81 21.51 -2.25
CA GLY A 55 -1.34 20.93 -1.00
C GLY A 55 -0.76 19.56 -1.30
N ARG A 56 0.54 19.35 -1.02
CA ARG A 56 1.30 18.12 -1.27
C ARG A 56 0.45 16.87 -1.03
N MET A 57 0.05 16.27 -2.14
CA MET A 57 -0.72 15.05 -2.22
C MET A 57 0.13 13.89 -1.71
N ASN A 58 -0.20 13.34 -0.54
CA ASN A 58 0.08 11.93 -0.29
C ASN A 58 -1.04 11.13 -0.95
N PHE A 59 -0.93 11.01 -2.27
CA PHE A 59 -1.61 9.95 -2.99
C PHE A 59 -1.25 8.60 -2.32
N PRO A 60 -2.15 7.60 -2.29
CA PRO A 60 -1.66 6.23 -2.20
C PRO A 60 -0.70 6.07 -3.38
N ARG A 61 0.58 5.86 -3.11
CA ARG A 61 1.57 5.62 -4.16
C ARG A 61 1.13 4.33 -4.82
N ILE A 62 0.49 4.42 -5.99
CA ILE A 62 0.15 3.25 -6.79
C ILE A 62 1.49 2.69 -7.23
N LEU A 63 1.91 1.62 -6.59
CA LEU A 63 3.11 0.91 -6.98
C LEU A 63 2.74 0.05 -8.18
N THR A 64 3.40 0.31 -9.29
CA THR A 64 3.40 -0.56 -10.46
C THR A 64 4.83 -1.03 -10.73
N GLU A 65 4.97 -2.11 -11.47
CA GLU A 65 6.28 -2.63 -11.88
C GLU A 65 7.07 -1.57 -12.65
N GLU A 66 6.39 -0.83 -13.54
CA GLU A 66 6.98 0.24 -14.34
C GLU A 66 7.42 1.42 -13.46
N SER A 67 6.59 1.81 -12.48
CA SER A 67 6.91 2.92 -11.56
C SER A 67 8.16 2.66 -10.71
N LEU A 68 8.45 1.37 -10.47
CA LEU A 68 9.61 0.90 -9.72
C LEU A 68 10.75 0.45 -10.63
N LYS A 69 10.59 0.61 -11.96
CA LYS A 69 11.54 0.16 -12.98
C LYS A 69 11.91 -1.32 -12.79
N LEU A 70 10.91 -2.15 -12.55
CA LEU A 70 11.09 -3.58 -12.42
C LEU A 70 11.03 -4.25 -13.78
N GLU A 71 11.88 -5.26 -13.96
CA GLU A 71 11.89 -6.11 -15.14
C GLU A 71 12.04 -7.58 -14.73
N PRO A 72 11.70 -8.53 -15.63
CA PRO A 72 11.93 -9.94 -15.40
C PRO A 72 13.40 -10.24 -15.08
N LEU A 73 13.64 -11.30 -14.30
CA LEU A 73 15.00 -11.73 -13.98
C LEU A 73 15.78 -12.08 -15.25
N GLY A 74 16.96 -11.48 -15.41
CA GLY A 74 17.94 -11.85 -16.42
C GLY A 74 18.64 -13.18 -16.11
N ASP A 75 19.43 -13.66 -17.07
CA ASP A 75 20.07 -14.99 -16.99
C ASP A 75 21.01 -15.12 -15.79
N MET A 76 21.73 -14.06 -15.45
CA MET A 76 22.65 -14.05 -14.31
C MET A 76 21.91 -14.27 -12.97
N LEU A 77 20.82 -13.54 -12.72
CA LEU A 77 20.04 -13.72 -11.50
C LEU A 77 19.27 -15.05 -11.50
N THR A 78 18.81 -15.49 -12.66
CA THR A 78 18.21 -16.82 -12.82
C THR A 78 19.22 -17.92 -12.45
N ALA A 79 20.47 -17.82 -12.93
CA ALA A 79 21.55 -18.75 -12.57
C ALA A 79 21.93 -18.67 -11.09
N TYR A 80 21.93 -17.47 -10.49
CA TYR A 80 22.16 -17.26 -9.06
C TYR A 80 21.15 -18.02 -8.19
N PHE A 81 19.87 -17.97 -8.55
CA PHE A 81 18.79 -18.69 -7.85
C PHE A 81 18.81 -20.19 -8.13
N SER A 82 19.15 -20.59 -9.36
CA SER A 82 19.31 -22.01 -9.72
C SER A 82 20.37 -22.71 -8.86
N LYS A 83 21.53 -22.05 -8.62
CA LYS A 83 22.57 -22.54 -7.69
C LYS A 83 22.09 -22.73 -6.24
N ARG A 84 20.91 -22.21 -5.90
CA ARG A 84 20.25 -22.32 -4.58
C ARG A 84 19.03 -23.22 -4.62
N MET A 85 18.88 -24.03 -5.67
CA MET A 85 17.76 -24.95 -5.87
C MET A 85 16.40 -24.25 -5.95
N ILE A 86 16.37 -23.02 -6.51
CA ILE A 86 15.12 -22.27 -6.73
C ILE A 86 14.88 -22.20 -8.24
N SER A 87 13.81 -22.84 -8.70
CA SER A 87 13.47 -22.93 -10.12
C SER A 87 12.93 -21.59 -10.68
N LYS A 88 13.03 -21.41 -11.99
CA LYS A 88 12.46 -20.26 -12.70
C LYS A 88 10.95 -20.14 -12.48
N ASP A 89 10.24 -21.26 -12.47
CA ASP A 89 8.79 -21.28 -12.21
C ASP A 89 8.47 -20.83 -10.78
N THR A 90 9.29 -21.24 -9.79
CA THR A 90 9.14 -20.76 -8.41
C THR A 90 9.33 -19.25 -8.33
N LEU A 91 10.36 -18.70 -8.99
CA LEU A 91 10.62 -17.26 -9.03
C LEU A 91 9.46 -16.50 -9.69
N LYS A 92 8.96 -17.00 -10.82
CA LYS A 92 7.84 -16.42 -11.54
C LYS A 92 6.56 -16.44 -10.71
N ARG A 93 6.21 -17.57 -10.10
CA ARG A 93 5.04 -17.73 -9.22
C ARG A 93 5.09 -16.77 -8.04
N ASN A 94 6.28 -16.56 -7.46
CA ASN A 94 6.48 -15.65 -6.34
C ASN A 94 6.71 -14.19 -6.77
N HIS A 95 6.63 -13.86 -8.06
CA HIS A 95 6.85 -12.51 -8.58
C HIS A 95 8.21 -11.90 -8.12
N VAL A 96 9.27 -12.71 -8.15
CA VAL A 96 10.64 -12.22 -7.95
C VAL A 96 11.11 -11.57 -9.25
N MET A 97 11.60 -10.34 -9.15
CA MET A 97 11.99 -9.49 -10.28
C MET A 97 13.39 -8.90 -10.04
N GLN A 98 13.87 -8.10 -10.97
CA GLN A 98 15.05 -7.24 -10.78
C GLN A 98 14.73 -5.79 -11.08
N MET A 99 15.53 -4.87 -10.57
CA MET A 99 15.47 -3.48 -11.04
C MET A 99 16.22 -3.36 -12.37
N ALA A 100 15.64 -2.61 -13.31
CA ALA A 100 16.26 -2.29 -14.58
C ALA A 100 17.50 -1.39 -14.40
N GLY A 101 18.48 -1.59 -15.27
CA GLY A 101 19.75 -0.85 -15.29
C GLY A 101 20.96 -1.75 -15.01
N ASP A 102 22.12 -1.12 -14.84
CA ASP A 102 23.40 -1.85 -14.77
C ASP A 102 23.65 -2.56 -13.43
N GLN A 103 22.86 -2.22 -12.40
CA GLN A 103 23.04 -2.77 -11.05
C GLN A 103 22.23 -4.05 -10.87
N ILE A 104 22.90 -5.09 -10.38
CA ILE A 104 22.28 -6.39 -10.09
C ILE A 104 21.52 -6.31 -8.77
N ILE A 105 20.24 -5.93 -8.85
CA ILE A 105 19.39 -5.76 -7.67
C ILE A 105 18.16 -6.65 -7.79
N ILE A 106 18.01 -7.56 -6.84
CA ILE A 106 16.87 -8.45 -6.72
C ILE A 106 15.73 -7.66 -6.06
N ALA A 107 14.54 -7.75 -6.64
CA ALA A 107 13.30 -7.14 -6.15
C ALA A 107 12.29 -8.21 -5.74
N PHE A 108 11.86 -8.16 -4.48
CA PHE A 108 10.80 -9.00 -3.92
C PHE A 108 9.52 -8.18 -3.84
N THR A 109 8.56 -8.50 -4.70
CA THR A 109 7.31 -7.76 -4.81
C THR A 109 6.27 -8.25 -3.81
N TYR A 110 5.81 -7.36 -2.92
CA TYR A 110 4.77 -7.68 -1.94
C TYR A 110 3.40 -7.36 -2.54
N ARG A 111 2.52 -8.36 -2.57
CA ARG A 111 1.21 -8.26 -3.20
C ARG A 111 0.08 -8.51 -2.22
N ARG A 112 -1.05 -7.85 -2.49
CA ARG A 112 -2.35 -8.09 -1.86
C ARG A 112 -3.42 -8.01 -2.92
N ASN A 113 -4.20 -9.08 -3.07
CA ASN A 113 -5.20 -9.25 -4.13
C ASN A 113 -4.61 -8.99 -5.52
N GLY A 114 -3.40 -9.49 -5.78
CA GLY A 114 -2.67 -9.30 -7.04
C GLY A 114 -2.02 -7.92 -7.21
N MET A 115 -2.40 -6.92 -6.39
CA MET A 115 -1.86 -5.57 -6.48
C MET A 115 -0.52 -5.44 -5.76
N LEU A 116 0.44 -4.77 -6.38
CA LEU A 116 1.73 -4.44 -5.78
C LEU A 116 1.54 -3.36 -4.69
N ILE A 117 1.88 -3.70 -3.45
CA ILE A 117 1.71 -2.82 -2.27
C ILE A 117 3.04 -2.51 -1.56
N GLY A 118 4.12 -3.17 -1.96
CA GLY A 118 5.46 -2.90 -1.47
C GLY A 118 6.51 -3.62 -2.29
N CYS A 119 7.75 -3.16 -2.19
CA CYS A 119 8.88 -3.86 -2.77
C CYS A 119 10.05 -3.83 -1.78
N LYS A 120 10.69 -4.97 -1.60
CA LYS A 120 11.92 -5.11 -0.83
C LYS A 120 13.04 -5.48 -1.79
N TYR A 121 14.15 -4.80 -1.67
CA TYR A 121 15.28 -4.96 -2.57
C TYR A 121 16.46 -5.56 -1.84
N ARG A 122 17.31 -6.21 -2.62
CA ARG A 122 18.56 -6.75 -2.11
C ARG A 122 19.63 -6.86 -3.20
N THR A 123 20.87 -6.54 -2.85
CA THR A 123 22.04 -6.87 -3.69
C THR A 123 22.52 -8.31 -3.48
N LEU A 124 23.46 -8.77 -4.31
CA LEU A 124 24.09 -10.09 -4.12
C LEU A 124 24.89 -10.16 -2.81
N GLU A 125 25.50 -9.05 -2.39
CA GLU A 125 26.25 -8.85 -1.14
C GLU A 125 25.35 -8.74 0.10
N LYS A 126 24.04 -8.99 -0.05
CA LYS A 126 23.06 -9.02 1.04
C LYS A 126 22.84 -7.65 1.70
N ARG A 127 22.95 -6.54 0.97
CA ARG A 127 22.44 -5.24 1.42
C ARG A 127 20.94 -5.18 1.13
N PHE A 128 20.12 -4.69 2.07
CA PHE A 128 18.65 -4.70 1.96
C PHE A 128 18.06 -3.31 2.16
N TRP A 129 16.99 -3.00 1.42
CA TRP A 129 16.14 -1.83 1.64
C TRP A 129 14.72 -2.10 1.12
N GLN A 130 13.79 -1.19 1.35
CA GLN A 130 12.40 -1.33 0.91
C GLN A 130 11.76 0.03 0.63
N GLU A 131 10.66 0.03 -0.10
CA GLU A 131 9.89 1.26 -0.37
C GLU A 131 9.43 1.95 0.92
N LYS A 132 9.60 3.27 0.96
CA LYS A 132 9.17 4.08 2.11
C LYS A 132 7.65 4.11 2.18
N GLY A 133 7.09 3.83 3.36
CA GLY A 133 5.65 3.87 3.59
C GLY A 133 4.88 2.69 2.97
N ALA A 134 5.57 1.61 2.58
CA ALA A 134 4.92 0.37 2.17
C ALA A 134 4.16 -0.29 3.34
N ASP A 135 3.08 -0.97 3.01
CA ASP A 135 2.29 -1.75 3.97
C ASP A 135 3.15 -2.84 4.61
N LYS A 136 2.99 -3.04 5.94
CA LYS A 136 3.64 -4.14 6.65
C LYS A 136 2.83 -5.41 6.46
N VAL A 137 3.22 -6.21 5.47
CA VAL A 137 2.58 -7.48 5.12
C VAL A 137 3.59 -8.61 4.99
N LEU A 138 3.12 -9.86 5.06
CA LEU A 138 3.92 -11.03 4.71
C LEU A 138 4.12 -11.12 3.20
N TYR A 139 5.27 -11.65 2.79
CA TYR A 139 5.54 -11.98 1.41
C TYR A 139 4.80 -13.29 1.06
N GLY A 140 4.16 -13.36 -0.11
CA GLY A 140 3.29 -14.48 -0.47
C GLY A 140 1.91 -14.45 0.20
N LEU A 141 1.43 -13.28 0.65
CA LEU A 141 0.14 -13.13 1.33
C LEU A 141 -1.05 -13.66 0.50
N ASP A 142 -1.01 -13.50 -0.83
CA ASP A 142 -2.08 -13.95 -1.70
C ASP A 142 -2.14 -15.49 -1.82
N ASP A 143 -1.01 -16.19 -1.62
CA ASP A 143 -0.92 -17.66 -1.71
C ASP A 143 -1.58 -18.37 -0.52
N VAL A 144 -1.75 -17.67 0.61
CA VAL A 144 -2.21 -18.29 1.86
C VAL A 144 -3.70 -18.10 2.14
N ARG A 145 -4.44 -17.47 1.22
CA ARG A 145 -5.86 -17.12 1.44
C ARG A 145 -6.76 -18.33 1.69
N GLU A 146 -6.51 -19.42 0.96
CA GLU A 146 -7.29 -20.66 1.00
C GLU A 146 -6.44 -21.84 1.51
N ALA A 147 -5.34 -21.56 2.22
CA ALA A 147 -4.43 -22.59 2.71
C ALA A 147 -4.85 -23.08 4.09
N ASP A 148 -5.01 -24.39 4.24
CA ASP A 148 -5.30 -25.03 5.54
C ASP A 148 -4.11 -24.97 6.51
N GLU A 149 -2.88 -24.94 5.95
CA GLU A 149 -1.63 -24.86 6.70
C GLU A 149 -0.69 -23.82 6.08
N ILE A 150 -0.04 -23.03 6.95
CA ILE A 150 0.90 -21.98 6.55
C ILE A 150 2.23 -22.18 7.28
N ILE A 151 3.32 -22.24 6.53
CA ILE A 151 4.68 -22.28 7.07
C ILE A 151 5.26 -20.85 7.06
N ILE A 152 5.52 -20.29 8.25
CA ILE A 152 6.16 -18.98 8.39
C ILE A 152 7.66 -19.18 8.58
N LYS A 153 8.43 -18.80 7.56
CA LYS A 153 9.89 -18.77 7.67
C LYS A 153 10.35 -17.53 8.44
N VAL A 154 10.84 -17.73 9.65
CA VAL A 154 11.56 -16.72 10.42
C VAL A 154 13.06 -16.78 10.11
N LYS A 155 13.78 -15.66 10.27
CA LYS A 155 15.20 -15.54 10.00
C LYS A 155 15.99 -15.66 11.29
#